data_AF-A0A3N0IXV7-F1
#
_entry.id   AF-A0A3N0IXV7-F1
#
_cell.length_a   1.000
_cell.length_b   1.000
_cell.length_c   1.000
_cell.angle_alpha   90.00
_cell.angle_beta   90.00
_cell.angle_gamma   90.00
#
_symmetry.space_group_name_H-M   'P 1'
#
loop_
_entity.id
_entity.type
_entity.pdbx_description
1 polymer ?
#
loop_
_entity_poly.entity_id
_entity_poly.type
_entity_poly.pdbx_seq_one_letter_code
_entity_poly.pdbx_strand_id
1 'polypeptide(L)' 'YTQGSAAAAGRRRELGTLEVGKLADIAVLDRNLLTCDDEDIQKTQVLATFMGGRCVFEREA' A
#
# COMPACT_ATOMS: atom_id res chain seq x y z
N TYR A 1 -2.64 -2.04 8.59
CA TYR A 1 -2.52 -0.60 8.32
C TYR A 1 -3.06 -0.28 6.95
N THR A 2 -4.32 0.15 6.82
CA THR A 2 -4.93 0.67 5.58
C THR A 2 -6.25 1.39 5.93
N GLN A 3 -7.38 0.69 5.82
CA GLN A 3 -8.74 1.19 6.04
C GLN A 3 -8.95 1.78 7.44
N GLY A 4 -8.48 1.07 8.48
CA GLY A 4 -8.63 1.50 9.86
C GLY A 4 -7.91 2.83 10.15
N SER A 5 -6.71 3.01 9.59
CA SER A 5 -5.95 4.26 9.73
C SER A 5 -6.61 5.41 8.96
N ALA A 6 -7.08 5.16 7.73
CA ALA A 6 -7.82 6.15 6.95
C ALA A 6 -9.12 6.58 7.67
N ALA A 7 -9.81 5.64 8.33
CA ALA A 7 -10.96 5.92 9.16
C ALA A 7 -10.62 6.79 10.38
N ALA A 8 -9.59 6.43 11.14
CA ALA A 8 -9.15 7.19 12.31
C ALA A 8 -8.73 8.62 11.93
N ALA A 9 -8.16 8.81 10.75
CA ALA A 9 -7.79 10.12 10.21
C ALA A 9 -8.96 10.91 9.59
N GLY A 10 -10.18 10.37 9.55
CA GLY A 10 -11.34 11.02 8.92
C GLY A 10 -11.30 11.03 7.37
N ARG A 11 -10.39 10.25 6.75
CA ARG A 11 -10.13 10.24 5.30
C ARG A 11 -10.65 8.98 4.59
N ARG A 12 -11.54 8.19 5.22
CA ARG A 12 -12.09 6.94 4.65
C ARG A 12 -12.72 7.12 3.26
N ARG A 13 -13.24 8.32 2.95
CA ARG A 13 -13.85 8.61 1.64
C ARG A 13 -12.86 8.64 0.49
N GLU A 14 -11.57 8.88 0.76
CA GLU A 14 -10.55 9.10 -0.27
C GLU A 14 -9.32 8.19 -0.12
N LEU A 15 -9.15 7.50 1.01
CA LEU A 15 -7.99 6.64 1.31
C LEU A 15 -8.36 5.28 1.90
N GLY A 16 -7.37 4.38 1.89
CA GLY A 16 -7.37 3.13 2.66
C GLY A 16 -7.95 1.91 1.94
N THR A 17 -8.52 2.09 0.75
CA THR A 17 -8.99 1.02 -0.15
C THR A 17 -8.70 1.35 -1.60
N LEU A 18 -8.66 0.32 -2.46
CA LEU A 18 -8.61 0.47 -3.91
C LEU A 18 -10.04 0.42 -4.47
N GLU A 19 -10.64 1.59 -4.66
CA GLU A 19 -12.01 1.74 -5.15
C GLU A 19 -12.07 2.95 -6.09
N VAL A 20 -12.98 2.91 -7.06
CA VAL A 20 -13.20 4.04 -7.98
C VAL A 20 -13.56 5.30 -7.19
N GLY A 21 -12.91 6.42 -7.53
CA GLY A 21 -13.13 7.73 -6.89
C GLY A 21 -12.21 8.02 -5.69
N LYS A 22 -11.38 7.06 -5.27
CA LYS A 22 -10.35 7.27 -4.22
C LYS A 22 -8.99 7.61 -4.82
N LEU A 23 -8.10 8.15 -3.98
CA LEU A 23 -6.71 8.38 -4.37
C LEU A 23 -6.05 7.04 -4.67
N ALA A 24 -5.32 6.97 -5.78
CA ALA A 24 -4.49 5.82 -6.12
C ALA A 24 -3.16 5.87 -5.35
N ASP A 25 -3.27 5.76 -4.02
CA ASP A 25 -2.16 5.61 -3.08
C ASP A 25 -1.91 4.12 -2.86
N ILE A 26 -0.84 3.58 -3.46
CA ILE A 26 -0.60 2.14 -3.60
C ILE A 26 0.85 1.81 -3.26
N ALA A 27 1.08 0.78 -2.46
CA ALA A 27 2.38 0.13 -2.32
C ALA A 27 2.31 -1.27 -2.94
N VAL A 28 3.26 -1.57 -3.83
CA VAL A 28 3.43 -2.91 -4.42
C VAL A 28 4.56 -3.61 -3.67
N LEU A 29 4.28 -4.80 -3.16
CA LEU A 29 5.22 -5.58 -2.35
C LEU A 29 5.67 -6.82 -3.13
N ASP A 30 6.89 -7.29 -2.85
CA ASP A 30 7.48 -8.48 -3.49
C ASP A 30 6.84 -9.80 -3.04
N ARG A 31 6.05 -9.76 -1.96
CA ARG A 31 5.36 -10.93 -1.40
C ARG A 31 4.03 -10.56 -0.77
N ASN A 32 3.20 -11.59 -0.57
CA ASN A 32 1.93 -11.45 0.14
C ASN A 32 2.14 -11.58 1.65
N LEU A 33 2.08 -10.46 2.34
CA LEU A 33 2.19 -10.39 3.81
C LEU A 33 1.06 -11.10 4.57
N LEU A 34 -0.05 -11.44 3.90
CA LEU A 34 -1.18 -12.14 4.53
C LEU A 34 -0.96 -13.65 4.63
N THR A 35 0.04 -14.17 3.93
CA THR A 35 0.26 -15.62 3.80
C THR A 35 1.72 -16.04 3.91
N CYS A 36 2.68 -15.10 3.99
CA CYS A 36 4.08 -15.44 4.18
C CYS A 36 4.38 -15.79 5.65
N ASP A 37 5.52 -16.45 5.88
CA ASP A 37 6.01 -16.71 7.23
C ASP A 37 6.36 -15.40 7.96
N ASP A 38 6.20 -15.39 9.28
CA ASP A 38 6.43 -14.21 10.11
C ASP A 38 7.88 -13.68 9.96
N GLU A 39 8.85 -14.58 9.84
CA GLU A 39 10.27 -14.25 9.65
C GLU A 39 10.54 -13.53 8.32
N ASP A 40 9.66 -13.71 7.33
CA ASP A 40 9.79 -13.11 6.01
C ASP A 40 9.12 -11.74 5.91
N ILE A 41 8.28 -11.35 6.87
CA ILE A 41 7.64 -10.03 6.91
C ILE A 41 8.71 -8.93 6.87
N GLN A 42 9.76 -9.05 7.68
CA GLN A 42 10.85 -8.05 7.73
C GLN A 42 11.74 -8.04 6.48
N LYS A 43 11.72 -9.10 5.68
CA LYS A 43 12.49 -9.20 4.43
C LYS A 43 11.73 -8.64 3.22
N THR A 44 10.48 -8.25 3.42
CA THR A 44 9.60 -7.74 2.37
C THR A 44 10.18 -6.48 1.74
N GLN A 45 10.20 -6.46 0.42
CA GLN A 45 10.66 -5.32 -0.35
C GLN A 45 9.46 -4.61 -0.97
N VAL A 46 9.46 -3.29 -0.87
CA VAL A 46 8.59 -2.45 -1.70
C VAL A 46 9.18 -2.43 -3.11
N LEU A 47 8.39 -2.87 -4.08
CA LEU A 47 8.72 -2.86 -5.51
C LEU A 47 8.36 -1.51 -6.15
N ALA A 48 7.22 -0.93 -5.77
CA ALA A 48 6.80 0.38 -6.25
C ALA A 48 5.87 1.08 -5.25
N THR A 49 5.87 2.41 -5.28
CA THR A 49 4.94 3.25 -4.53
C THR A 49 4.30 4.26 -5.47
N PHE A 50 2.98 4.34 -5.43
CA PHE A 50 2.18 5.33 -6.14
C PHE A 50 1.52 6.26 -5.12
N MET A 51 1.56 7.57 -5.39
CA MET A 51 0.83 8.59 -4.62
C MET A 51 -0.04 9.41 -5.56
N GLY A 52 -1.35 9.40 -5.32
CA GLY A 52 -2.35 10.05 -6.17
C GLY A 52 -2.28 9.58 -7.62
N GLY A 53 -1.90 8.31 -7.86
CA GLY A 53 -1.75 7.73 -9.20
C GLY A 53 -0.42 8.02 -9.90
N ARG A 54 0.50 8.77 -9.28
CA ARG A 54 1.86 8.95 -9.81
C ARG A 54 2.81 7.96 -9.16
N CYS A 55 3.61 7.26 -9.97
CA CYS A 55 4.72 6.47 -9.47
C CYS A 55 5.77 7.42 -8.87
N VAL A 56 6.01 7.31 -7.56
CA VAL A 56 6.98 8.14 -6.82
C VAL A 56 8.21 7.34 -6.39
N PHE A 57 8.12 6.02 -6.46
CA PHE A 57 9.21 5.10 -6.19
C PHE A 57 8.99 3.86 -7.03
N GLU A 58 10.05 3.41 -7.67
CA GLU A 58 10.12 2.12 -8.35
C GLU A 58 11.49 1.54 -8.05
N ARG A 59 11.52 0.27 -7.69
CA ARG A 59 12.76 -0.45 -7.43
C ARG A 59 13.37 -0.85 -8.76
N GLU A 60 14.57 -0.35 -9.02
CA GLU A 60 15.39 -0.80 -10.16
C GLU A 60 15.78 -2.27 -9.96
N ALA A 61 15.90 -3.00 -11.07
CA ALA A 61 16.19 -4.44 -11.11
C ALA A 61 17.63 -4.78 -10.72
#